data_AF-A0A7S1PSD0-F1
#
_entry.id   AF-A0A7S1PSD0-F1
#
_cell.length_a   1.000
_cell.length_b   1.000
_cell.length_c   1.000
_cell.angle_alpha   90.00
_cell.angle_beta   90.00
_cell.angle_gamma   90.00
#
_symmetry.space_group_name_H-M   'P 1'
#
loop_
_entity.id
_entity.type
_entity.pdbx_description
1 polymer ?
#
loop_
_entity_poly.entity_id
_entity_poly.type
_entity_poly.pdbx_seq_one_letter_code
_entity_poly.pdbx_strand_id
1 'polypeptide(L)'
;PPAAGGGPPPRGMLLQAGDAPGAPAIGFEEDLKQFEGLLEDLGKSIRMERLLEVAKEADAKEEEIRRQRERERKIRDATRERQAAANPQRRIALRLERCREAGVAEQVEISGNTIPLKKHLVMSGHSPERLEIVNVPILQKRCVGLAGDGSMTSYKSLVKYVEIEEKRQQWVTAAFSNNLPPHDYVRENLQIESVRSRTWDCISSKRSEQEQRARSRHHQAAVRRGEVFGERHRRKAQRDLDRVDKVPA
;
A
#
# COMPACT_ATOMS: atom_id res chain seq x y z
N PRO A 1 -12.92 53.34 32.00
CA PRO A 1 -13.14 53.80 33.39
C PRO A 1 -12.17 53.13 34.39
N PRO A 2 -11.02 53.75 34.69
CA PRO A 2 -10.14 53.31 35.78
C PRO A 2 -10.47 54.06 37.08
N ALA A 3 -10.62 53.31 38.16
CA ALA A 3 -10.90 53.82 39.50
C ALA A 3 -9.62 54.34 40.17
N ALA A 4 -9.74 55.56 40.70
CA ALA A 4 -8.90 56.19 41.73
C ALA A 4 -8.70 55.22 42.93
N GLY A 5 -7.59 55.23 43.66
CA GLY A 5 -6.88 56.35 44.25
C GLY A 5 -6.99 56.21 45.78
N GLY A 6 -5.86 56.08 46.47
CA GLY A 6 -5.85 55.90 47.93
C GLY A 6 -4.45 55.63 48.46
N GLY A 7 -3.58 56.65 48.42
CA GLY A 7 -2.30 56.63 49.12
C GLY A 7 -2.50 56.91 50.62
N PRO A 8 -1.84 56.18 51.53
CA PRO A 8 -1.88 56.50 52.96
C PRO A 8 -1.02 57.74 53.29
N PRO A 9 -1.41 58.54 54.30
CA PRO A 9 -0.68 59.76 54.69
C PRO A 9 0.62 59.44 55.48
N PRO A 10 1.59 60.37 55.50
CA PRO A 10 2.85 60.20 56.22
C PRO A 10 2.60 60.34 57.73
N ARG A 11 2.99 59.32 58.50
CA ARG A 11 2.87 59.33 59.96
C ARG A 11 4.12 59.98 60.57
N GLY A 12 3.86 60.96 61.42
CA GLY A 12 4.81 61.94 61.93
C GLY A 12 5.97 61.37 62.74
N MET A 13 7.03 62.17 62.74
CA MET A 13 8.10 62.17 63.73
C MET A 13 7.51 62.35 65.13
N LEU A 14 7.83 61.45 66.05
CA LEU A 14 7.70 61.70 67.48
C LEU A 14 8.90 61.10 68.21
N LEU A 15 9.77 62.02 68.63
CA LEU A 15 10.50 62.12 69.89
C LEU A 15 11.06 60.85 70.55
N GLN A 16 12.38 60.88 70.69
CA GLN A 16 13.20 60.19 71.68
C GLN A 16 12.63 60.32 73.11
N ALA A 17 12.60 59.20 73.83
CA ALA A 17 12.81 59.16 75.27
C ALA A 17 13.81 58.02 75.55
N GLY A 18 14.90 58.37 76.24
CA GLY A 18 15.96 57.45 76.62
C GLY A 18 15.72 56.74 77.96
N ASP A 19 16.63 55.80 78.20
CA ASP A 19 17.03 55.14 79.44
C ASP A 19 16.13 54.06 80.07
N ALA A 20 16.52 52.79 79.87
CA ALA A 20 17.18 52.00 80.92
C ALA A 20 17.83 50.70 80.35
N PRO A 21 19.04 50.31 80.80
CA PRO A 21 19.70 49.09 80.37
C PRO A 21 19.17 47.88 81.14
N GLY A 22 18.15 47.21 80.59
CA GLY A 22 17.79 45.85 80.99
C GLY A 22 18.81 44.87 80.41
N ALA A 23 19.52 44.16 81.28
CA ALA A 23 20.47 43.11 80.91
C ALA A 23 19.83 42.13 79.90
N PRO A 24 20.58 41.66 78.87
CA PRO A 24 19.97 40.90 77.81
C PRO A 24 19.46 39.53 78.30
N ALA A 25 18.14 39.36 78.26
CA ALA A 25 17.45 38.09 78.22
C ALA A 25 17.71 37.30 76.91
N ILE A 26 18.93 37.41 76.34
CA ILE A 26 19.29 36.84 75.03
C ILE A 26 19.10 35.32 75.03
N GLY A 27 19.46 34.64 76.13
CA GLY A 27 19.27 33.19 76.23
C GLY A 27 17.80 32.78 76.31
N PHE A 28 16.96 33.54 77.04
CA PHE A 28 15.56 33.19 77.22
C PHE A 28 14.72 33.45 75.96
N GLU A 29 15.00 34.52 75.21
CA GLU A 29 14.34 34.77 73.93
C GLU A 29 14.76 33.77 72.85
N GLU A 30 16.02 33.31 72.85
CA GLU A 30 16.47 32.24 71.97
C GLU A 30 15.82 30.90 72.33
N ASP A 31 15.73 30.57 73.62
CA ASP A 31 15.05 29.37 74.10
C ASP A 31 13.56 29.40 73.75
N LEU A 32 12.89 30.56 73.90
CA LEU A 32 11.48 30.73 73.50
C LEU A 32 11.29 30.52 72.00
N LYS A 33 12.18 31.06 71.15
CA LYS A 33 12.11 30.83 69.70
C LYS A 33 12.33 29.37 69.33
N GLN A 34 13.24 28.68 70.03
CA GLN A 34 13.44 27.25 69.84
C GLN A 34 12.22 26.44 70.27
N PHE A 35 11.59 26.80 71.38
CA PHE A 35 10.35 26.17 71.83
C PHE A 35 9.18 26.44 70.89
N GLU A 36 9.01 27.66 70.39
CA GLU A 36 8.00 27.99 69.39
C GLU A 36 8.22 27.19 68.10
N GLY A 37 9.46 27.07 67.62
CA GLY A 37 9.80 26.22 66.47
C GLY A 37 9.48 24.74 66.70
N LEU A 38 9.80 24.22 67.88
CA LEU A 38 9.47 22.85 68.29
C LEU A 38 7.95 22.62 68.34
N LEU A 39 7.19 23.59 68.84
CA LEU A 39 5.73 23.52 68.93
C LEU A 39 5.08 23.56 67.55
N GLU A 40 5.63 24.39 66.65
CA GLU A 40 5.22 24.46 65.25
C GLU A 40 5.51 23.14 64.52
N ASP A 41 6.67 22.53 64.76
CA ASP A 41 7.07 21.25 64.18
C ASP A 41 6.24 20.08 64.73
N LEU A 42 5.88 20.11 66.02
CA LEU A 42 4.93 19.16 66.59
C LEU A 42 3.53 19.34 65.98
N GLY A 43 3.11 20.59 65.77
CA GLY A 43 1.85 20.92 65.09
C GLY A 43 1.81 20.43 63.65
N LYS A 44 2.91 20.59 62.89
CA LYS A 44 3.08 20.05 61.53
C LYS A 44 3.02 18.51 61.51
N SER A 45 3.60 17.86 62.53
CA SER A 45 3.58 16.40 62.72
C SER A 45 2.16 15.89 63.00
N ILE A 46 1.43 16.52 63.93
CA ILE A 46 0.05 16.15 64.28
C ILE A 46 -0.91 16.36 63.11
N ARG A 47 -0.73 17.44 62.33
CA ARG A 47 -1.52 17.72 61.13
C ARG A 47 -1.12 16.88 59.90
N MET A 48 -0.09 16.03 60.04
CA MET A 48 0.47 15.21 58.96
C MET A 48 0.85 16.02 57.71
N GLU A 49 1.24 17.29 57.86
CA GLU A 49 1.55 18.18 56.73
C GLU A 49 2.70 17.64 55.88
N ARG A 50 3.70 17.01 56.51
CA ARG A 50 4.80 16.34 55.80
C ARG A 50 4.34 15.14 54.95
N LEU A 51 3.32 14.40 55.38
CA LEU A 51 2.79 13.28 54.58
C LEU A 51 1.97 13.79 53.39
N LEU A 52 1.28 14.92 53.55
CA LEU A 52 0.57 15.60 52.45
C LEU A 52 1.54 16.20 51.43
N GLU A 53 2.66 16.76 51.87
CA GLU A 53 3.73 17.25 50.99
C GLU A 53 4.40 16.11 50.22
N VAL A 54 4.72 15.01 50.89
CA VAL A 54 5.29 13.81 50.24
C VAL A 54 4.32 13.19 49.24
N ALA A 55 3.02 13.13 49.55
CA ALA A 55 1.99 12.64 48.62
C ALA A 55 1.87 13.56 47.38
N LYS A 56 1.85 14.89 47.57
CA LYS A 56 1.82 15.85 46.47
C LYS A 56 3.06 15.79 45.59
N GLU A 57 4.24 15.61 46.17
CA GLU A 57 5.47 15.41 45.39
C GLU A 57 5.47 14.09 44.63
N ALA A 58 4.93 13.01 45.21
CA ALA A 58 4.84 11.72 44.55
C ALA A 58 3.89 11.80 43.34
N ASP A 59 2.71 12.42 43.50
CA ASP A 59 1.75 12.63 42.42
C ASP A 59 2.33 13.52 41.30
N ALA A 60 3.04 14.60 41.67
CA ALA A 60 3.69 15.48 40.70
C ALA A 60 4.79 14.75 39.90
N LYS A 61 5.59 13.90 40.55
CA LYS A 61 6.62 13.07 39.90
C LYS A 61 6.00 12.03 38.97
N GLU A 62 4.88 11.41 39.36
CA GLU A 62 4.19 10.44 38.51
C GLU A 62 3.57 11.09 37.27
N GLU A 63 3.00 12.29 37.42
CA GLU A 63 2.43 13.04 36.30
C GLU A 63 3.51 13.54 35.33
N GLU A 64 4.68 13.94 35.83
CA GLU A 64 5.83 14.32 34.99
C GLU A 64 6.40 13.12 34.22
N ILE A 65 6.53 11.95 34.86
CA ILE A 65 6.92 10.70 34.19
C ILE A 65 5.90 10.32 33.11
N ARG A 66 4.61 10.48 33.38
CA ARG A 66 3.55 10.22 32.39
C ARG A 66 3.65 11.16 31.19
N ARG A 67 3.90 12.46 31.42
CA ARG A 67 4.12 13.44 30.34
C ARG A 67 5.38 13.15 29.53
N GLN A 68 6.47 12.71 30.17
CA GLN A 68 7.69 12.30 29.46
C GLN A 68 7.45 11.06 28.58
N ARG A 69 6.75 10.04 29.10
CA ARG A 69 6.40 8.84 28.33
C ARG A 69 5.49 9.15 27.13
N GLU A 70 4.55 10.09 27.26
CA GLU A 70 3.73 10.54 26.14
C GLU A 70 4.54 11.27 25.06
N ARG A 71 5.49 12.12 25.46
CA ARG A 71 6.39 12.81 24.51
C ARG A 71 7.28 11.81 23.78
N GLU A 72 7.84 10.83 24.49
CA GLU A 72 8.62 9.76 23.85
C GLU A 72 7.79 8.92 22.88
N ARG A 73 6.55 8.56 23.23
CA ARG A 73 5.65 7.84 22.32
C ARG A 73 5.37 8.64 21.05
N LYS A 74 5.04 9.92 21.18
CA LYS A 74 4.81 10.82 20.02
C LYS A 74 6.04 10.91 19.11
N ILE A 75 7.25 10.96 19.68
CA ILE A 75 8.50 11.00 18.90
C ILE A 75 8.74 9.65 18.20
N ARG A 76 8.49 8.51 18.87
CA ARG A 76 8.61 7.17 18.27
C ARG A 76 7.58 6.93 17.15
N ASP A 77 6.37 7.43 17.32
CA ASP A 77 5.32 7.32 16.31
C ASP A 77 5.63 8.22 15.11
N ALA A 78 6.10 9.45 15.33
CA ALA A 78 6.53 10.35 14.25
C ALA A 78 7.75 9.81 13.48
N THR A 79 8.68 9.13 14.15
CA THR A 79 9.83 8.48 13.49
C THR A 79 9.41 7.22 12.74
N ARG A 80 8.49 6.41 13.28
CA ARG A 80 7.88 5.29 12.55
C ARG A 80 7.07 5.76 11.35
N GLU A 81 6.36 6.87 11.46
CA GLU A 81 5.60 7.46 10.36
C GLU A 81 6.53 7.99 9.26
N ARG A 82 7.63 8.66 9.63
CA ARG A 82 8.68 9.07 8.68
C ARG A 82 9.36 7.87 7.99
N GLN A 83 9.67 6.82 8.74
CA GLN A 83 10.25 5.59 8.16
C GLN A 83 9.23 4.83 7.29
N ALA A 84 7.96 4.81 7.69
CA ALA A 84 6.87 4.27 6.88
C ALA A 84 6.65 5.07 5.58
N ALA A 85 6.82 6.40 5.63
CA ALA A 85 6.75 7.28 4.46
C ALA A 85 7.95 7.11 3.52
N ALA A 86 9.11 6.69 4.03
CA ALA A 86 10.28 6.35 3.23
C ALA A 86 10.13 5.01 2.48
N ASN A 87 9.23 4.12 2.92
CA ASN A 87 8.92 2.88 2.20
C ASN A 87 7.87 3.15 1.10
N PRO A 88 8.24 3.04 -0.19
CA PRO A 88 7.35 3.37 -1.29
C PRO A 88 6.07 2.52 -1.31
N GLN A 89 6.12 1.25 -0.86
CA GLN A 89 4.96 0.36 -0.84
C GLN A 89 3.92 0.82 0.19
N ARG A 90 4.37 1.15 1.40
CA ARG A 90 3.48 1.58 2.49
C ARG A 90 2.88 2.97 2.21
N ARG A 91 3.64 3.85 1.54
CA ARG A 91 3.13 5.14 1.05
C ARG A 91 2.03 4.97 0.01
N ILE A 92 2.16 4.00 -0.91
CA ILE A 92 1.11 3.69 -1.90
C ILE A 92 -0.11 3.09 -1.21
N ALA A 93 0.07 2.15 -0.27
CA ALA A 93 -1.02 1.54 0.48
C ALA A 93 -1.84 2.58 1.27
N LEU A 94 -1.17 3.46 2.02
CA LEU A 94 -1.84 4.57 2.74
C LEU A 94 -2.54 5.54 1.79
N ARG A 95 -1.99 5.77 0.59
CA ARG A 95 -2.63 6.62 -0.42
C ARG A 95 -3.89 5.96 -0.97
N LEU A 96 -3.86 4.65 -1.21
CA LEU A 96 -5.03 3.88 -1.66
C LEU A 96 -6.11 3.82 -0.58
N GLU A 97 -5.75 3.62 0.69
CA GLU A 97 -6.69 3.68 1.82
C GLU A 97 -7.35 5.06 1.94
N ARG A 98 -6.57 6.14 1.92
CA ARG A 98 -7.12 7.51 1.96
C ARG A 98 -8.04 7.82 0.78
N CYS A 99 -7.70 7.35 -0.42
CA CYS A 99 -8.57 7.50 -1.59
C CYS A 99 -9.87 6.67 -1.46
N ARG A 100 -9.84 5.54 -0.75
CA ARG A 100 -11.02 4.70 -0.51
C ARG A 100 -11.93 5.32 0.55
N GLU A 101 -11.36 5.91 1.60
CA GLU A 101 -12.09 6.57 2.68
C GLU A 101 -12.70 7.91 2.24
N ALA A 102 -12.03 8.66 1.35
CA ALA A 102 -12.53 9.93 0.82
C ALA A 102 -13.65 9.78 -0.23
N GLY A 103 -14.09 8.54 -0.52
CA GLY A 103 -15.35 8.26 -1.22
C GLY A 103 -15.54 8.95 -2.57
N VAL A 104 -14.75 8.58 -3.59
CA VAL A 104 -15.02 8.65 -5.07
C VAL A 104 -15.54 9.97 -5.68
N ALA A 105 -15.91 10.99 -4.92
CA ALA A 105 -16.71 12.12 -5.41
C ALA A 105 -15.89 13.35 -5.79
N GLU A 106 -14.66 13.49 -5.29
CA GLU A 106 -13.73 14.47 -5.84
C GLU A 106 -12.85 13.78 -6.87
N GLN A 107 -13.22 14.02 -8.12
CA GLN A 107 -12.41 13.86 -9.31
C GLN A 107 -10.92 13.83 -8.97
N VAL A 108 -10.29 12.75 -9.41
CA VAL A 108 -8.85 12.61 -9.60
C VAL A 108 -8.40 13.62 -10.67
N GLU A 109 -8.54 14.91 -10.38
CA GLU A 109 -7.79 16.01 -10.96
C GLU A 109 -6.54 16.31 -10.10
N ILE A 110 -6.22 15.44 -9.14
CA ILE A 110 -4.92 15.43 -8.46
C ILE A 110 -3.91 14.69 -9.35
N SER A 111 -3.53 15.38 -10.42
CA SER A 111 -2.19 15.43 -11.01
C SER A 111 -1.35 14.14 -10.89
N GLY A 112 -1.48 13.24 -11.89
CA GLY A 112 -0.37 12.33 -12.29
C GLY A 112 -0.67 10.83 -12.33
N ASN A 113 -1.72 10.35 -11.66
CA ASN A 113 -1.99 8.90 -11.53
C ASN A 113 -3.16 8.37 -12.39
N THR A 114 -3.66 9.16 -13.33
CA THR A 114 -4.72 8.73 -14.25
C THR A 114 -4.17 7.64 -15.18
N ILE A 115 -4.86 6.50 -15.27
CA ILE A 115 -4.53 5.42 -16.21
C ILE A 115 -4.50 6.03 -17.62
N PRO A 116 -3.37 5.93 -18.35
CA PRO A 116 -3.27 6.56 -19.66
C PRO A 116 -4.21 5.84 -20.62
N LEU A 117 -5.24 6.52 -21.10
CA LEU A 117 -6.18 6.01 -22.10
C LEU A 117 -5.84 6.60 -23.48
N LYS A 118 -5.93 5.79 -24.52
CA LYS A 118 -5.81 6.19 -25.93
C LYS A 118 -7.17 6.01 -26.58
N LYS A 119 -7.68 7.09 -27.19
CA LYS A 119 -8.91 7.05 -27.98
C LYS A 119 -8.64 6.35 -29.30
N HIS A 120 -9.39 5.29 -29.58
CA HIS A 120 -9.35 4.56 -30.84
C HIS A 120 -10.70 4.66 -31.51
N LEU A 121 -10.70 5.10 -32.76
CA LEU A 121 -11.89 5.04 -33.61
C LEU A 121 -11.93 3.65 -34.24
N VAL A 122 -12.99 2.89 -33.97
CA VAL A 122 -13.22 1.58 -34.56
C VAL A 122 -14.38 1.72 -35.53
N MET A 123 -14.15 1.38 -36.81
CA MET A 123 -15.21 1.33 -37.79
C MET A 123 -15.90 -0.03 -37.70
N SER A 124 -16.99 -0.09 -36.92
CA SER A 124 -17.92 -1.21 -36.94
C SER A 124 -18.91 -1.03 -38.09
N GLY A 125 -19.42 -2.14 -38.64
CA GLY A 125 -20.23 -2.16 -39.86
C GLY A 125 -21.55 -1.37 -39.81
N HIS A 126 -21.91 -0.76 -38.68
CA HIS A 126 -23.11 0.07 -38.52
C HIS A 126 -22.80 1.53 -38.13
N SER A 127 -21.67 1.82 -37.49
CA SER A 127 -21.23 3.19 -37.19
C SER A 127 -19.80 3.21 -36.64
N PRO A 128 -19.04 4.29 -36.85
CA PRO A 128 -17.75 4.48 -36.20
C PRO A 128 -17.94 4.71 -34.70
N GLU A 129 -17.40 3.81 -33.89
CA GLU A 129 -17.46 3.87 -32.43
C GLU A 129 -16.12 4.37 -31.87
N ARG A 130 -16.17 5.26 -30.87
CA ARG A 130 -14.97 5.75 -30.18
C ARG A 130 -14.78 4.94 -28.90
N LEU A 131 -13.75 4.11 -28.90
CA LEU A 131 -13.38 3.29 -27.75
C LEU A 131 -12.16 3.92 -27.05
N GLU A 132 -12.17 3.93 -25.73
CA GLU A 132 -11.01 4.31 -24.92
C GLU A 132 -10.29 3.04 -24.49
N ILE A 133 -9.06 2.86 -24.98
CA ILE A 133 -8.25 1.68 -24.69
C ILE A 133 -7.07 2.10 -23.82
N VAL A 134 -6.71 1.29 -22.83
CA VAL A 134 -5.54 1.54 -22.00
C VAL A 134 -4.26 1.57 -22.86
N ASN A 135 -3.51 2.65 -22.74
CA ASN A 135 -2.21 2.81 -23.39
C ASN A 135 -1.13 2.05 -22.59
N VAL A 136 -1.07 0.75 -22.83
CA VAL A 136 -0.13 -0.18 -22.19
C VAL A 136 1.33 0.29 -22.27
N PRO A 137 1.85 0.80 -23.41
CA PRO A 137 3.22 1.32 -23.48
C PRO A 137 3.52 2.44 -22.49
N ILE A 138 2.63 3.43 -22.37
CA ILE A 138 2.81 4.54 -21.41
C ILE A 138 2.71 4.02 -19.98
N LEU A 139 1.77 3.11 -19.71
CA LEU A 139 1.62 2.50 -18.40
C LEU A 139 2.87 1.71 -18.00
N GLN A 140 3.42 0.90 -18.90
CA GLN A 140 4.66 0.15 -18.70
C GLN A 140 5.83 1.11 -18.37
N LYS A 141 5.99 2.20 -19.13
CA LYS A 141 7.02 3.23 -18.84
C LYS A 141 6.87 3.83 -17.44
N ARG A 142 5.65 4.11 -17.00
CA ARG A 142 5.37 4.61 -15.63
C ARG A 142 5.65 3.56 -14.55
N CYS A 143 5.61 2.28 -14.90
CA CYS A 143 5.88 1.17 -13.99
C CYS A 143 7.35 0.71 -13.97
N VAL A 144 8.22 1.23 -14.84
CA VAL A 144 9.65 0.93 -14.82
C VAL A 144 10.25 1.40 -13.49
N GLY A 145 10.92 0.49 -12.78
CA GLY A 145 11.53 0.75 -11.46
C GLY A 145 10.64 0.48 -10.24
N LEU A 146 9.37 0.11 -10.43
CA LEU A 146 8.47 -0.29 -9.33
C LEU A 146 8.47 -1.81 -9.04
N ALA A 147 9.15 -2.62 -9.86
CA ALA A 147 9.25 -4.06 -9.65
C ALA A 147 10.07 -4.35 -8.39
N GLY A 148 9.37 -4.81 -7.34
CA GLY A 148 9.83 -4.91 -5.95
C GLY A 148 10.87 -6.00 -5.64
N ASP A 149 11.56 -6.55 -6.64
CA ASP A 149 12.78 -7.31 -6.39
C ASP A 149 13.94 -6.34 -6.60
N GLY A 150 14.78 -6.15 -5.57
CA GLY A 150 15.89 -5.17 -5.52
C GLY A 150 16.97 -5.29 -6.61
N SER A 151 16.70 -6.02 -7.69
CA SER A 151 17.49 -6.16 -8.90
C SER A 151 17.34 -4.97 -9.87
N MET A 152 16.15 -4.34 -9.95
CA MET A 152 15.87 -3.26 -10.91
C MET A 152 16.03 -1.83 -10.36
N THR A 153 16.30 -1.66 -9.06
CA THR A 153 16.52 -0.35 -8.43
C THR A 153 17.92 0.23 -8.64
N SER A 154 18.84 -0.54 -9.23
CA SER A 154 20.16 -0.02 -9.56
C SER A 154 20.07 0.93 -10.75
N TYR A 155 20.64 2.14 -10.61
CA TYR A 155 20.80 3.14 -11.68
C TYR A 155 21.30 2.51 -13.00
N LYS A 156 22.18 1.50 -12.91
CA LYS A 156 22.69 0.76 -14.07
C LYS A 156 21.61 0.00 -14.86
N SER A 157 20.58 -0.50 -14.18
CA SER A 157 19.44 -1.18 -14.82
C SER A 157 18.56 -0.19 -15.58
N LEU A 158 18.35 0.99 -15.01
CA LEU A 158 17.58 2.06 -15.62
C LEU A 158 18.27 2.58 -16.90
N VAL A 159 19.59 2.79 -16.85
CA VAL A 159 20.40 3.22 -18.01
C VAL A 159 20.31 2.20 -19.14
N LYS A 160 20.48 0.90 -18.84
CA LYS A 160 20.35 -0.17 -19.86
C LYS A 160 18.96 -0.21 -20.50
N TYR A 161 17.90 0.02 -19.71
CA TYR A 161 16.55 0.07 -20.24
C TYR A 161 16.37 1.25 -21.21
N VAL A 162 16.88 2.43 -20.85
CA VAL A 162 16.87 3.63 -21.72
C VAL A 162 17.64 3.37 -23.02
N GLU A 163 18.84 2.79 -22.94
CA GLU A 163 19.64 2.45 -24.13
C GLU A 163 18.92 1.47 -25.08
N ILE A 164 18.23 0.47 -24.52
CA ILE A 164 17.42 -0.48 -25.31
C ILE A 164 16.24 0.24 -25.96
N GLU A 165 15.61 1.18 -25.25
CA GLU A 165 14.49 1.95 -25.79
C GLU A 165 14.95 2.89 -26.92
N GLU A 166 16.09 3.56 -26.76
CA GLU A 166 16.69 4.43 -27.78
C GLU A 166 17.04 3.62 -29.03
N LYS A 167 17.68 2.45 -28.89
CA LYS A 167 17.95 1.57 -30.03
C LYS A 167 16.67 1.13 -30.72
N ARG A 168 15.62 0.83 -29.96
CA ARG A 168 14.32 0.47 -30.53
C ARG A 168 13.69 1.65 -31.27
N GLN A 169 13.74 2.86 -30.71
CA GLN A 169 13.23 4.07 -31.36
C GLN A 169 14.03 4.43 -32.61
N GLN A 170 15.36 4.25 -32.59
CA GLN A 170 16.21 4.42 -33.76
C GLN A 170 15.86 3.40 -34.83
N TRP A 171 15.60 2.14 -34.47
CA TRP A 171 15.14 1.14 -35.43
C TRP A 171 13.75 1.46 -35.98
N VAL A 172 12.79 1.85 -35.15
CA VAL A 172 11.44 2.24 -35.58
C VAL A 172 11.54 3.47 -36.49
N THR A 173 12.32 4.47 -36.10
CA THR A 173 12.58 5.63 -36.95
C THR A 173 13.22 5.15 -38.25
N ALA A 174 14.37 4.48 -38.26
CA ALA A 174 15.00 4.01 -39.50
C ALA A 174 14.10 3.12 -40.38
N ALA A 175 13.24 2.29 -39.78
CA ALA A 175 12.31 1.41 -40.51
C ALA A 175 11.08 2.16 -41.05
N PHE A 176 10.65 3.25 -40.42
CA PHE A 176 9.39 3.94 -40.72
C PHE A 176 9.52 5.47 -40.98
N SER A 177 10.72 6.04 -40.95
CA SER A 177 11.01 7.48 -41.11
C SER A 177 11.27 7.88 -42.54
N ASN A 178 11.52 6.92 -43.42
CA ASN A 178 11.53 7.21 -44.84
C ASN A 178 10.05 7.33 -45.25
N ASN A 179 9.66 8.52 -45.72
CA ASN A 179 8.38 8.79 -46.39
C ASN A 179 8.23 8.00 -47.71
N LEU A 180 8.78 6.78 -47.78
CA LEU A 180 8.48 5.81 -48.79
C LEU A 180 7.06 5.31 -48.52
N PRO A 181 6.17 5.31 -49.52
CA PRO A 181 4.87 4.69 -49.37
C PRO A 181 5.06 3.27 -48.82
N PRO A 182 4.19 2.79 -47.89
CA PRO A 182 4.34 1.50 -47.24
C PRO A 182 4.63 0.43 -48.29
N HIS A 183 5.88 -0.04 -48.33
CA HIS A 183 6.29 -1.01 -49.32
C HIS A 183 5.71 -2.34 -48.88
N ASP A 184 4.62 -2.74 -49.53
CA ASP A 184 3.91 -3.97 -49.24
C ASP A 184 4.70 -5.15 -49.79
N TYR A 185 5.71 -5.57 -49.01
CA TYR A 185 6.51 -6.75 -49.30
C TYR A 185 5.65 -8.01 -49.41
N VAL A 186 4.42 -8.05 -48.88
CA VAL A 186 3.51 -9.18 -49.05
C VAL A 186 2.98 -9.21 -50.49
N ARG A 187 2.59 -8.05 -51.04
CA ARG A 187 2.19 -7.93 -52.46
C ARG A 187 3.30 -8.27 -53.43
N GLU A 188 4.52 -7.84 -53.16
CA GLU A 188 5.67 -8.12 -54.03
C GLU A 188 6.06 -9.61 -53.95
N ASN A 189 6.08 -10.19 -52.75
CA ASN A 189 6.34 -11.62 -52.58
C ASN A 189 5.23 -12.52 -53.16
N LEU A 190 3.99 -12.01 -53.27
CA LEU A 190 2.88 -12.70 -53.95
C LEU A 190 3.07 -12.74 -55.47
N GLN A 191 3.83 -11.81 -56.06
CA GLN A 191 4.12 -11.77 -57.49
C GLN A 191 5.30 -12.65 -57.89
N ILE A 192 6.11 -13.10 -56.92
CA ILE A 192 7.20 -14.03 -57.16
C ILE A 192 6.61 -15.46 -57.17
N GLU A 193 6.23 -15.94 -58.36
CA GLU A 193 5.68 -17.30 -58.57
C GLU A 193 6.57 -18.44 -58.01
N SER A 194 7.86 -18.18 -57.79
CA SER A 194 8.83 -19.16 -57.28
C SER A 194 8.86 -19.28 -55.75
N VAL A 195 8.21 -18.37 -55.00
CA VAL A 195 8.01 -18.52 -53.56
C VAL A 195 6.70 -19.27 -53.31
N ARG A 196 6.52 -20.43 -53.95
CA ARG A 196 5.76 -21.52 -53.31
C ARG A 196 6.53 -21.88 -52.06
N SER A 197 6.18 -21.20 -50.97
CA SER A 197 6.89 -21.31 -49.72
C SER A 197 6.95 -22.79 -49.35
N ARG A 198 8.17 -23.30 -49.10
CA ARG A 198 8.37 -24.67 -48.56
C ARG A 198 7.49 -24.95 -47.33
N THR A 199 7.01 -23.89 -46.68
CA THR A 199 6.05 -23.93 -45.58
C THR A 199 4.64 -24.27 -46.02
N TRP A 200 4.15 -23.92 -47.22
CA TRP A 200 2.78 -24.25 -47.63
C TRP A 200 2.58 -25.75 -47.88
N ASP A 201 3.52 -26.42 -48.55
CA ASP A 201 3.49 -27.88 -48.73
C ASP A 201 3.62 -28.61 -47.38
N CYS A 202 4.45 -28.06 -46.46
CA CYS A 202 4.57 -28.59 -45.11
C CYS A 202 3.29 -28.39 -44.28
N ILE A 203 2.66 -27.21 -44.36
CA ILE A 203 1.42 -26.88 -43.65
C ILE A 203 0.25 -27.71 -44.20
N SER A 204 0.13 -27.82 -45.52
CA SER A 204 -0.92 -28.62 -46.17
C SER A 204 -0.76 -30.11 -45.87
N SER A 205 0.48 -30.63 -45.89
CA SER A 205 0.78 -32.01 -45.48
C SER A 205 0.42 -32.26 -44.02
N LYS A 206 0.83 -31.39 -43.08
CA LYS A 206 0.48 -31.52 -41.66
C LYS A 206 -1.03 -31.42 -41.41
N ARG A 207 -1.73 -30.56 -42.14
CA ARG A 207 -3.20 -30.42 -42.06
C ARG A 207 -3.89 -31.70 -42.54
N SER A 208 -3.45 -32.26 -43.67
CA SER A 208 -3.95 -33.53 -44.21
C SER A 208 -3.72 -34.69 -43.23
N GLU A 209 -2.51 -34.77 -42.66
CA GLU A 209 -2.16 -35.80 -41.68
C GLU A 209 -3.01 -35.67 -40.39
N GLN A 210 -3.23 -34.44 -39.92
CA GLN A 210 -4.09 -34.20 -38.76
C GLN A 210 -5.55 -34.62 -39.01
N GLU A 211 -6.06 -34.37 -40.23
CA GLU A 211 -7.39 -34.80 -40.63
C GLU A 211 -7.50 -36.33 -40.72
N GLN A 212 -6.51 -37.00 -41.27
CA GLN A 212 -6.45 -38.47 -41.28
C GLN A 212 -6.43 -39.04 -39.86
N ARG A 213 -5.60 -38.49 -38.96
CA ARG A 213 -5.56 -38.91 -37.55
C ARG A 213 -6.92 -38.72 -36.88
N ALA A 214 -7.62 -37.62 -37.16
CA ALA A 214 -8.96 -37.39 -36.63
C ALA A 214 -9.98 -38.43 -37.15
N ARG A 215 -9.99 -38.67 -38.47
CA ARG A 215 -10.86 -39.69 -39.09
C ARG A 215 -10.59 -41.09 -38.52
N SER A 216 -9.32 -41.48 -38.36
CA SER A 216 -8.94 -42.76 -37.76
C SER A 216 -9.42 -42.90 -36.31
N ARG A 217 -9.32 -41.85 -35.49
CA ARG A 217 -9.86 -41.87 -34.10
C ARG A 217 -11.37 -42.03 -34.09
N HIS A 218 -12.08 -41.29 -34.95
CA HIS A 218 -13.54 -41.42 -35.06
C HIS A 218 -13.96 -42.82 -35.51
N HIS A 219 -13.25 -43.39 -36.48
CA HIS A 219 -13.48 -44.75 -36.95
C HIS A 219 -13.24 -45.79 -35.84
N GLN A 220 -12.10 -45.73 -35.14
CA GLN A 220 -11.81 -46.62 -34.02
C GLN A 220 -12.85 -46.49 -32.89
N ALA A 221 -13.29 -45.27 -32.58
CA ALA A 221 -14.35 -45.05 -31.60
C ALA A 221 -15.70 -45.64 -32.04
N ALA A 222 -16.02 -45.60 -33.34
CA ALA A 222 -17.20 -46.25 -33.89
C ALA A 222 -17.13 -47.78 -33.78
N VAL A 223 -15.98 -48.38 -34.14
CA VAL A 223 -15.75 -49.82 -34.02
C VAL A 223 -15.89 -50.28 -32.57
N ARG A 224 -15.21 -49.61 -31.62
CA ARG A 224 -15.32 -49.94 -30.18
C ARG A 224 -16.74 -49.84 -29.66
N ARG A 225 -17.52 -48.83 -30.08
CA ARG A 225 -18.94 -48.73 -29.70
C ARG A 225 -19.74 -49.90 -30.24
N GLY A 226 -19.48 -50.33 -31.48
CA GLY A 226 -20.08 -51.52 -32.07
C GLY A 226 -19.73 -52.81 -31.31
N GLU A 227 -18.47 -52.99 -30.95
CA GLU A 227 -17.99 -54.15 -30.18
C GLU A 227 -18.65 -54.23 -28.80
N VAL A 228 -18.67 -53.11 -28.06
CA VAL A 228 -19.31 -53.03 -26.73
C VAL A 228 -20.81 -53.29 -26.83
N PHE A 229 -21.49 -52.75 -27.84
CA PHE A 229 -22.90 -53.01 -28.07
C PHE A 229 -23.16 -54.50 -28.38
N GLY A 230 -22.35 -55.10 -29.27
CA GLY A 230 -22.45 -56.52 -29.62
C GLY A 230 -22.14 -57.44 -28.45
N GLU A 231 -21.16 -57.10 -27.62
CA GLU A 231 -20.85 -57.86 -26.40
C GLU A 231 -21.97 -57.75 -25.36
N ARG A 232 -22.59 -56.57 -25.21
CA ARG A 232 -23.76 -56.39 -24.33
C ARG A 232 -24.94 -57.25 -24.79
N HIS A 233 -25.19 -57.32 -26.10
CA HIS A 233 -26.22 -58.20 -26.66
C HIS A 233 -25.92 -59.68 -26.44
N ARG A 234 -24.67 -60.12 -26.67
CA ARG A 234 -24.25 -61.51 -26.39
C ARG A 234 -24.41 -61.87 -24.93
N ARG A 235 -23.98 -60.99 -24.01
CA ARG A 235 -24.15 -61.20 -22.55
C ARG A 235 -25.63 -61.25 -22.14
N LYS A 236 -26.50 -60.42 -22.76
CA LYS A 236 -27.94 -60.47 -22.49
C LYS A 236 -28.54 -61.79 -22.99
N ALA A 237 -28.24 -62.20 -24.22
CA ALA A 237 -28.70 -63.47 -24.77
C ALA A 237 -28.26 -64.67 -23.92
N GLN A 238 -27.01 -64.69 -23.45
CA GLN A 238 -26.53 -65.74 -22.55
C GLN A 238 -27.30 -65.77 -21.23
N ARG A 239 -27.56 -64.62 -20.61
CA ARG A 239 -28.36 -64.53 -19.38
C ARG A 239 -29.80 -64.99 -19.59
N ASP A 240 -30.38 -64.69 -20.75
CA ASP A 240 -31.74 -65.11 -21.08
C ASP A 240 -31.80 -66.64 -21.26
N LEU A 241 -30.79 -67.25 -21.89
CA LEU A 241 -30.65 -68.72 -21.97
C LEU A 241 -30.49 -69.36 -20.57
N ASP A 242 -29.54 -68.86 -19.76
CA ASP A 242 -29.28 -69.38 -18.41
C ASP A 242 -30.50 -69.25 -17.47
N ARG A 243 -31.46 -68.36 -17.78
CA ARG A 243 -32.69 -68.16 -17.01
C ARG A 243 -33.75 -69.22 -17.34
N VAL A 244 -33.79 -69.71 -18.58
CA VAL A 244 -34.73 -70.77 -18.99
C VAL A 244 -34.41 -72.07 -18.27
N ASP A 245 -33.13 -72.39 -18.09
CA ASP A 245 -32.68 -73.63 -17.45
C ASP A 245 -32.90 -73.67 -15.91
N LYS A 246 -33.26 -72.54 -15.29
CA LYS A 246 -33.45 -72.42 -13.83
C LYS A 246 -34.91 -72.41 -13.38
N VAL A 247 -35.85 -72.69 -14.27
CA VAL A 247 -37.26 -72.87 -13.88
C VAL A 247 -37.41 -74.31 -13.36
N PRO A 248 -37.58 -74.54 -12.05
CA PRO A 248 -37.83 -75.87 -11.53
C PRO A 248 -39.15 -76.39 -12.13
N ALA A 249 -39.10 -77.64 -12.61
CA ALA A 249 -40.24 -78.35 -13.19
C ALA A 249 -41.37 -78.56 -12.17
#